data_AF-A0A370GA38-F1
#
_entry.id   AF-A0A370GA38-F1
#
_cell.length_a   1.000
_cell.length_b   1.000
_cell.length_c   1.000
_cell.angle_alpha   90.00
_cell.angle_beta   90.00
_cell.angle_gamma   90.00
#
_symmetry.space_group_name_H-M   'P 1'
#
loop_
_entity.id
_entity.type
_entity.pdbx_description
1 polymer ?
#
loop_
_entity_poly.entity_id
_entity_poly.type
_entity_poly.pdbx_seq_one_letter_code
_entity_poly.pdbx_strand_id
1 'polypeptide(L)'
;MKVFAAFVIFILTLHPIFAFAHQNLFLTVNFKYQQRTSNGSFEQHAIRHTLKTTTHNHQWTAIHAKPYNQLNQLLLLTKIEKAGSQDVTMRFLVLDTGMKPNIISAPKLAMRYGQKAELTVDDSDKKIELGVIAVTK
;
A
#
# COMPACT_ATOMS: atom_id res chain seq x y z
N MET A 1 57.00 -11.29 -45.98
CA MET A 1 56.59 -10.21 -45.06
C MET A 1 55.13 -10.40 -44.69
N LYS A 2 54.89 -10.56 -43.38
CA LYS A 2 53.70 -10.28 -42.55
C LYS A 2 52.28 -10.59 -43.09
N VAL A 3 51.72 -11.62 -42.46
CA VAL A 3 50.30 -11.97 -42.28
C VAL A 3 49.51 -10.78 -41.71
N PHE A 4 48.26 -10.59 -42.17
CA PHE A 4 47.21 -9.97 -41.35
C PHE A 4 45.86 -10.68 -41.59
N ALA A 5 45.55 -11.62 -40.72
CA ALA A 5 44.20 -12.12 -40.52
C ALA A 5 43.44 -11.08 -39.69
N ALA A 6 42.39 -10.48 -40.26
CA ALA A 6 41.51 -9.58 -39.53
C ALA A 6 40.59 -10.41 -38.64
N PHE A 7 40.94 -10.50 -37.35
CA PHE A 7 40.14 -11.15 -36.32
C PHE A 7 39.11 -10.13 -35.81
N VAL A 8 37.87 -10.22 -36.28
CA VAL A 8 36.77 -9.39 -35.78
C VAL A 8 36.31 -9.98 -34.44
N ILE A 9 36.76 -9.40 -33.34
CA ILE A 9 36.24 -9.71 -32.01
C ILE A 9 34.91 -8.97 -31.85
N PHE A 10 33.81 -9.70 -32.02
CA PHE A 10 32.48 -9.21 -31.67
C PHE A 10 32.32 -9.30 -30.15
N ILE A 11 32.66 -8.22 -29.43
CA ILE A 11 32.38 -8.12 -27.99
C ILE A 11 30.89 -7.84 -27.86
N LEU A 12 30.09 -8.89 -27.69
CA LEU A 12 28.74 -8.79 -27.14
C LEU A 12 28.86 -8.23 -25.72
N THR A 13 28.69 -6.91 -25.58
CA THR A 13 28.42 -6.27 -24.30
C THR A 13 27.06 -6.76 -23.82
N LEU A 14 27.07 -7.90 -23.13
CA LEU A 14 26.01 -8.32 -22.24
C LEU A 14 25.83 -7.19 -21.22
N HIS A 15 24.85 -6.32 -21.49
CA HIS A 15 24.36 -5.40 -20.48
C HIS A 15 23.88 -6.29 -19.34
N PRO A 16 24.30 -6.06 -18.09
CA PRO A 16 23.68 -6.75 -16.98
C PRO A 16 22.20 -6.34 -17.03
N ILE A 17 21.35 -7.29 -17.40
CA ILE A 17 19.94 -7.23 -17.09
C ILE A 17 19.96 -7.14 -15.57
N PHE A 18 19.75 -5.93 -15.04
CA PHE A 18 19.59 -5.72 -13.61
C PHE A 18 18.44 -6.65 -13.21
N ALA A 19 18.77 -7.80 -12.64
CA ALA A 19 17.83 -8.63 -11.94
C ALA A 19 17.40 -7.78 -10.75
N PHE A 20 16.30 -7.03 -10.92
CA PHE A 20 15.66 -6.34 -9.82
C PHE A 20 15.25 -7.42 -8.85
N ALA A 21 16.07 -7.63 -7.80
CA ALA A 21 15.72 -8.53 -6.73
C ALA A 21 14.36 -8.06 -6.20
N HIS A 22 13.35 -8.93 -6.33
CA HIS A 22 12.03 -8.64 -5.80
C HIS A 22 12.14 -8.53 -4.28
N GLN A 23 12.22 -7.30 -3.77
CA GLN A 23 12.26 -7.07 -2.34
C GLN A 23 10.89 -7.39 -1.77
N ASN A 24 10.85 -8.29 -0.78
CA ASN A 24 9.61 -8.57 -0.09
C ASN A 24 9.27 -7.35 0.77
N LEU A 25 8.02 -6.92 0.70
CA LEU A 25 7.49 -5.86 1.53
C LEU A 25 6.52 -6.47 2.54
N PHE A 26 6.83 -6.29 3.81
CA PHE A 26 5.93 -6.58 4.92
C PHE A 26 5.29 -5.27 5.35
N LEU A 27 3.96 -5.22 5.24
CA LEU A 27 3.19 -4.04 5.60
C LEU A 27 2.28 -4.38 6.77
N THR A 28 2.47 -3.69 7.89
CA THR A 28 1.55 -3.73 9.03
C THR A 28 0.71 -2.47 9.03
N VAL A 29 -0.61 -2.66 8.99
CA VAL A 29 -1.60 -1.59 8.97
C VAL A 29 -2.43 -1.68 10.24
N ASN A 30 -2.49 -0.57 10.96
CA ASN A 30 -3.39 -0.32 12.08
C ASN A 30 -4.38 0.73 11.62
N PHE A 31 -5.64 0.36 11.49
CA PHE A 31 -6.69 1.23 11.03
C PHE A 31 -7.77 1.31 12.10
N LYS A 32 -8.26 2.52 12.37
CA LYS A 32 -9.44 2.75 13.19
C LYS A 32 -10.40 3.65 12.43
N TYR A 33 -11.66 3.32 12.52
CA TYR A 33 -12.76 4.10 11.98
C TYR A 33 -13.79 4.31 13.06
N GLN A 34 -14.22 5.54 13.25
CA GLN A 34 -15.31 5.91 14.13
C GLN A 34 -16.34 6.67 13.31
N GLN A 35 -17.62 6.35 13.50
CA GLN A 35 -18.72 7.01 12.80
C GLN A 35 -19.89 7.26 13.75
N ARG A 36 -20.54 8.41 13.61
CA ARG A 36 -21.82 8.70 14.26
C ARG A 36 -22.93 7.87 13.62
N THR A 37 -23.66 7.13 14.45
CA THR A 37 -24.82 6.34 14.03
C THR A 37 -26.09 7.21 14.00
N SER A 38 -27.17 6.70 13.44
CA SER A 38 -28.44 7.42 13.30
C SER A 38 -29.09 7.82 14.64
N ASN A 39 -28.74 7.16 15.74
CA ASN A 39 -29.22 7.50 17.08
C ASN A 39 -28.30 8.49 17.83
N GLY A 40 -27.28 9.03 17.15
CA GLY A 40 -26.34 10.00 17.71
C GLY A 40 -25.18 9.40 18.52
N SER A 41 -25.16 8.07 18.74
CA SER A 41 -24.02 7.38 19.36
C SER A 41 -22.86 7.22 18.36
N PHE A 42 -21.64 6.97 18.85
CA PHE A 42 -20.49 6.65 18.01
C PHE A 42 -20.22 5.17 18.04
N GLU A 43 -20.00 4.60 16.86
CA GLU A 43 -19.55 3.22 16.69
C GLU A 43 -18.11 3.24 16.17
N GLN A 44 -17.29 2.31 16.68
CA GLN A 44 -15.85 2.27 16.40
C GLN A 44 -15.41 0.89 15.92
N HIS A 45 -14.59 0.89 14.87
CA HIS A 45 -14.04 -0.29 14.22
C HIS A 45 -12.52 -0.18 14.17
N ALA A 46 -11.83 -1.17 14.69
CA ALA A 46 -10.37 -1.22 14.69
C ALA A 46 -9.88 -2.49 14.01
N ILE A 47 -8.87 -2.33 13.15
CA ILE A 47 -8.29 -3.39 12.34
C ILE A 47 -6.78 -3.32 12.49
N ARG A 48 -6.16 -4.46 12.80
CA ARG A 48 -4.73 -4.64 12.65
C ARG A 48 -4.48 -5.79 11.70
N HIS A 49 -3.75 -5.54 10.62
CA HIS A 49 -3.46 -6.55 9.61
C HIS A 49 -2.01 -6.42 9.15
N THR A 50 -1.38 -7.57 8.91
CA THR A 50 -0.05 -7.63 8.31
C THR A 50 -0.16 -8.40 7.01
N LEU A 51 0.23 -7.77 5.91
CA LEU A 51 0.30 -8.41 4.59
C LEU A 51 1.75 -8.51 4.13
N LYS A 52 2.04 -9.56 3.36
CA LYS A 52 3.29 -9.72 2.63
C LYS A 52 3.00 -9.51 1.15
N THR A 53 3.78 -8.64 0.52
CA THR A 53 3.71 -8.35 -0.91
C THR A 53 5.12 -8.10 -1.46
N THR A 54 5.25 -7.65 -2.70
CA THR A 54 6.52 -7.23 -3.29
C THR A 54 6.49 -5.73 -3.56
N THR A 55 7.65 -5.06 -3.50
CA THR A 55 7.78 -3.61 -3.78
C THR A 55 7.31 -3.19 -5.18
N HIS A 56 7.22 -4.15 -6.10
CA HIS A 56 6.76 -3.96 -7.49
C HIS A 56 5.27 -4.30 -7.68
N ASN A 57 4.57 -4.73 -6.63
CA ASN A 57 3.15 -5.02 -6.73
C ASN A 57 2.33 -3.73 -6.70
N HIS A 58 1.96 -3.25 -7.89
CA HIS A 58 1.13 -2.07 -8.08
C HIS A 58 -0.38 -2.39 -8.16
N GLN A 59 -0.80 -3.58 -7.74
CA GLN A 59 -2.21 -3.96 -7.69
C GLN A 59 -2.88 -3.53 -6.38
N TRP A 60 -4.19 -3.30 -6.44
CA TRP A 60 -4.98 -3.09 -5.24
C TRP A 60 -5.13 -4.41 -4.49
N THR A 61 -4.80 -4.39 -3.20
CA THR A 61 -4.94 -5.52 -2.29
C THR A 61 -5.89 -5.14 -1.18
N ALA A 62 -6.86 -6.00 -0.88
CA ALA A 62 -7.74 -5.82 0.26
C ALA A 62 -7.01 -6.19 1.55
N ILE A 63 -6.91 -5.25 2.49
CA ILE A 63 -6.38 -5.47 3.84
C ILE A 63 -7.49 -6.03 4.73
N HIS A 64 -8.71 -5.55 4.51
CA HIS A 64 -9.84 -5.91 5.34
C HIS A 64 -11.16 -5.75 4.61
N ALA A 65 -12.06 -6.68 4.88
CA ALA A 65 -13.47 -6.60 4.59
C ALA A 65 -14.21 -7.17 5.79
N LYS A 66 -14.91 -6.30 6.56
CA LYS A 66 -15.88 -6.78 7.54
C LYS A 66 -17.24 -6.17 7.27
N PRO A 67 -18.31 -6.95 7.43
CA PRO A 67 -19.62 -6.37 7.64
C PRO A 67 -19.57 -5.51 8.89
N TYR A 68 -19.83 -4.22 8.70
CA TYR A 68 -20.03 -3.26 9.77
C TYR A 68 -21.51 -3.34 10.23
N ASN A 69 -22.43 -3.66 9.31
CA ASN A 69 -23.81 -4.08 9.60
C ASN A 69 -24.33 -5.02 8.49
N GLN A 70 -25.62 -5.39 8.52
CA GLN A 70 -26.23 -6.31 7.55
C GLN A 70 -26.19 -5.80 6.08
N LEU A 71 -26.06 -4.48 5.87
CA LEU A 71 -26.13 -3.83 4.55
C LEU A 71 -24.80 -3.18 4.12
N ASN A 72 -23.89 -2.93 5.06
CA ASN A 72 -22.69 -2.13 4.84
C ASN A 72 -21.44 -2.92 5.25
N GLN A 73 -20.44 -2.88 4.37
CA GLN A 73 -19.11 -3.42 4.63
C GLN A 73 -18.09 -2.28 4.54
N LEU A 74 -17.23 -2.20 5.55
CA LEU A 74 -16.07 -1.31 5.49
C LEU A 74 -14.93 -2.07 4.81
N LEU A 75 -14.48 -1.56 3.66
CA LEU A 75 -13.35 -2.11 2.91
C LEU A 75 -12.15 -1.19 3.03
N LEU A 76 -11.00 -1.75 3.40
CA LEU A 76 -9.72 -1.07 3.33
C LEU A 76 -8.87 -1.72 2.24
N LEU A 77 -8.62 -0.98 1.18
CA LEU A 77 -7.74 -1.37 0.09
C LEU A 77 -6.42 -0.63 0.18
N THR A 78 -5.35 -1.26 -0.28
CA THR A 78 -4.03 -0.63 -0.39
C THR A 78 -3.36 -0.96 -1.70
N LYS A 79 -2.49 -0.06 -2.16
CA LYS A 79 -1.69 -0.21 -3.36
C LYS A 79 -0.34 0.48 -3.16
N ILE A 80 0.73 -0.15 -3.66
CA ILE A 80 2.04 0.49 -3.77
C ILE A 80 2.02 1.39 -5.01
N GLU A 81 2.22 2.69 -4.81
CA GLU A 81 2.31 3.66 -5.91
C GLU A 81 3.76 3.77 -6.40
N LYS A 82 4.72 3.81 -5.47
CA LYS A 82 6.15 3.86 -5.78
C LYS A 82 6.94 3.22 -4.65
N ALA A 83 7.99 2.49 -4.96
CA ALA A 83 8.94 1.96 -3.99
C ALA A 83 10.36 2.31 -4.43
N GLY A 84 11.11 2.96 -3.54
CA GLY A 84 12.53 3.20 -3.68
C GLY A 84 13.35 2.26 -2.80
N SER A 85 14.64 2.56 -2.67
CA SER A 85 15.58 1.77 -1.85
C SER A 85 15.40 2.01 -0.34
N GLN A 86 14.86 3.16 0.07
CA GLN A 86 14.70 3.54 1.48
C GLN A 86 13.26 3.94 1.84
N ASP A 87 12.43 4.16 0.84
CA ASP A 87 11.10 4.72 0.98
C ASP A 87 10.06 3.97 0.14
N VAL A 88 8.81 4.09 0.55
CA VAL A 88 7.66 3.60 -0.20
C VAL A 88 6.55 4.61 -0.11
N THR A 89 5.86 4.80 -1.23
CA THR A 89 4.64 5.59 -1.32
C THR A 89 3.49 4.64 -1.58
N MET A 90 2.49 4.69 -0.71
CA MET A 90 1.32 3.83 -0.75
C MET A 90 0.05 4.66 -0.87
N ARG A 91 -0.93 4.13 -1.59
CA ARG A 91 -2.30 4.63 -1.58
C ARG A 91 -3.18 3.68 -0.80
N PHE A 92 -4.15 4.25 -0.13
CA PHE A 92 -5.21 3.52 0.54
C PHE A 92 -6.56 4.02 0.01
N LEU A 93 -7.54 3.13 0.03
CA LEU A 93 -8.94 3.47 -0.19
C LEU A 93 -9.75 2.90 0.97
N VAL A 94 -10.50 3.77 1.63
CA VAL A 94 -11.48 3.42 2.65
C VAL A 94 -12.84 3.53 2.00
N LEU A 95 -13.55 2.40 1.88
CA LEU A 95 -14.84 2.32 1.22
C LEU A 95 -15.91 1.86 2.20
N ASP A 96 -17.11 2.45 2.10
CA ASP A 96 -18.35 1.90 2.66
C ASP A 96 -19.22 1.39 1.51
N THR A 97 -19.40 0.08 1.42
CA THR A 97 -20.17 -0.55 0.34
C THR A 97 -21.67 -0.23 0.40
N GLY A 98 -22.18 0.26 1.52
CA GLY A 98 -23.58 0.63 1.69
C GLY A 98 -23.91 2.08 1.32
N MET A 99 -22.91 2.88 0.95
CA MET A 99 -23.10 4.31 0.61
C MET A 99 -22.75 4.60 -0.86
N LYS A 100 -23.35 5.65 -1.44
CA LYS A 100 -22.95 6.23 -2.73
C LYS A 100 -22.76 7.76 -2.57
N PRO A 101 -21.58 8.33 -2.91
CA PRO A 101 -20.36 7.62 -3.30
C PRO A 101 -19.83 6.73 -2.16
N ASN A 102 -19.26 5.60 -2.52
CA ASN A 102 -18.77 4.59 -1.58
C ASN A 102 -17.37 4.89 -1.05
N ILE A 103 -16.67 5.88 -1.59
CA ILE A 103 -15.34 6.29 -1.14
C ILE A 103 -15.49 7.22 0.06
N ILE A 104 -15.07 6.77 1.23
CA ILE A 104 -15.00 7.59 2.44
C ILE A 104 -13.72 8.43 2.42
N SER A 105 -12.59 7.81 2.08
CA SER A 105 -11.29 8.49 2.03
C SER A 105 -10.31 7.76 1.11
N ALA A 106 -9.38 8.50 0.52
CA ALA A 106 -8.37 7.99 -0.41
C ALA A 106 -6.95 8.49 -0.08
N PRO A 107 -6.40 8.19 1.12
CA PRO A 107 -5.16 8.81 1.54
C PRO A 107 -3.94 8.22 0.84
N LYS A 108 -2.93 9.09 0.69
CA LYS A 108 -1.62 8.74 0.16
C LYS A 108 -0.58 8.96 1.25
N LEU A 109 0.25 7.94 1.50
CA LEU A 109 1.30 7.97 2.52
C LEU A 109 2.65 7.68 1.90
N ALA A 110 3.58 8.62 2.04
CA ALA A 110 4.99 8.39 1.81
C ALA A 110 5.66 8.06 3.14
N MET A 111 6.43 6.98 3.20
CA MET A 111 7.05 6.50 4.43
C MET A 111 8.42 5.91 4.16
N ARG A 112 9.33 6.06 5.12
CA ARG A 112 10.62 5.37 5.11
C ARG A 112 10.46 3.97 5.68
N TYR A 113 11.17 2.99 5.13
CA TYR A 113 11.10 1.63 5.66
C TYR A 113 11.54 1.58 7.13
N GLY A 114 10.85 0.76 7.92
CA GLY A 114 11.05 0.64 9.37
C GLY A 114 10.47 1.77 10.20
N GLN A 115 9.96 2.85 9.58
CA GLN A 115 9.32 3.97 10.28
C GLN A 115 7.80 3.87 10.19
N LYS A 116 7.14 4.35 11.25
CA LYS A 116 5.68 4.45 11.30
C LYS A 116 5.23 5.74 10.62
N ALA A 117 4.31 5.62 9.68
CA ALA A 117 3.56 6.74 9.13
C ALA A 117 2.14 6.71 9.68
N GLU A 118 1.61 7.88 10.04
CA GLU A 118 0.27 8.02 10.58
C GLU A 118 -0.51 9.09 9.83
N LEU A 119 -1.82 8.90 9.74
CA LEU A 119 -2.76 9.87 9.24
C LEU A 119 -4.04 9.81 10.07
N THR A 120 -4.53 10.98 10.43
CA THR A 120 -5.87 11.14 10.98
C THR A 120 -6.67 12.03 10.06
N VAL A 121 -7.85 11.56 9.66
CA VAL A 121 -8.87 12.36 8.98
C VAL A 121 -10.03 12.47 9.95
N ASP A 122 -10.40 13.70 10.31
CA ASP A 122 -11.41 13.98 11.32
C ASP A 122 -12.45 14.95 10.75
N ASP A 123 -13.72 14.63 10.98
CA ASP A 123 -14.92 15.35 10.56
C ASP A 123 -15.99 15.20 11.66
N SER A 124 -17.02 16.06 11.67
CA SER A 124 -18.05 16.12 12.72
C SER A 124 -18.78 14.80 12.99
N ASP A 125 -18.81 13.91 11.99
CA ASP A 125 -19.52 12.63 12.05
C ASP A 125 -18.61 11.41 11.88
N LYS A 126 -17.34 11.59 11.53
CA LYS A 126 -16.45 10.50 11.15
C LYS A 126 -15.00 10.80 11.52
N LYS A 127 -14.31 9.79 12.05
CA LYS A 127 -12.87 9.83 12.30
C LYS A 127 -12.21 8.59 11.72
N ILE A 128 -11.17 8.78 10.93
CA ILE A 128 -10.30 7.72 10.41
C ILE A 128 -8.90 7.94 10.97
N GLU A 129 -8.34 6.92 11.61
CA GLU A 129 -6.93 6.87 12.01
C GLU A 129 -6.25 5.72 11.27
N LEU A 130 -5.19 6.01 10.52
CA LEU A 130 -4.43 5.04 9.75
C LEU A 130 -2.96 5.13 10.16
N GLY A 131 -2.45 4.08 10.79
CA GLY A 131 -1.04 3.90 11.12
C GLY A 131 -0.43 2.75 10.32
N VAL A 132 0.68 3.00 9.63
CA VAL A 132 1.29 2.06 8.71
C VAL A 132 2.79 1.94 9.00
N ILE A 133 3.29 0.70 9.02
CA ILE A 133 4.72 0.40 9.05
C ILE A 133 5.03 -0.51 7.86
N ALA A 134 6.01 -0.11 7.07
CA ALA A 134 6.50 -0.86 5.93
C ALA A 134 7.94 -1.33 6.19
N VAL A 135 8.23 -2.61 6.00
CA VAL A 135 9.57 -3.19 6.19
C VAL A 135 9.94 -4.02 4.97
N THR A 136 11.13 -3.80 4.42
CA THR A 136 11.68 -4.65 3.35
C THR A 136 12.57 -5.75 3.92
N LYS A 137 12.54 -6.93 3.30
CA LYS A 137 13.46 -8.05 3.57
C LYS A 137 13.89 -8.72 2.28
#